data_AF-A0A2T3ZX40-F1
#
_entry.id   AF-A0A2T3ZX40-F1
#
_cell.length_a   1.000
_cell.length_b   1.000
_cell.length_c   1.000
_cell.angle_alpha   90.00
_cell.angle_beta   90.00
_cell.angle_gamma   90.00
#
_symmetry.space_group_name_H-M   'P 1'
#
loop_
_entity.id
_entity.type
_entity.pdbx_description
1 polymer ?
#
loop_
_entity_poly.entity_id
_entity_poly.type
_entity_poly.pdbx_seq_one_letter_code
_entity_poly.pdbx_strand_id
1 'polypeptide(L)'
;MLRSVAIAALLGAASAAAATTCSLTNKCPEDAPCCSQYGECGVGAYCLGGCDPRMSFSLDACTPAPVCKSKTMTFDKDLSSIADISDYLGDPSTADWMAQGEPAYFDGNVLLTMPKNSVGTVLATTEYMWYGNVKAKFKTSRGRGVVTAFILLSDVKDEIDYEFVGVDLGTAQTNWYFQGIPDYNNSGNITKLSDTFNNYHTYEINWTPDQIQWLVDGQVGRTVNRKDHWNATSNQWSFPQTPARVQISIWPGGLASNAQGTIDWAGGEIDWNAEDIQKNGYFYATFESVEVSCYKATGELGSSSGVSYTYDNIRATNDTVVNGNKRTNLATLEGTGLDMDAGKQDSSSSSASPSGTASKSASKPKNTQASIPGGSNGSSGTVPGGDNSGDNGSSGGSSGGSSGGSSGGSSGGSDGSSGGSAPADTSGCSTSSFNQDCGSSSDSSGSKSGNKSAGSKTGVSVLAVGLAGAALCLI
;
A
#
# COMPACT_ATOMS: atom_id res chain seq x y z
N MET A 1 -50.84 -6.90 47.61
CA MET A 1 -49.92 -5.77 47.39
C MET A 1 -48.57 -6.34 46.97
N LEU A 2 -48.34 -6.52 45.67
CA LEU A 2 -47.00 -6.79 45.12
C LEU A 2 -46.70 -5.65 44.15
N ARG A 3 -45.69 -4.85 44.46
CA ARG A 3 -45.18 -3.80 43.59
C ARG A 3 -44.14 -4.43 42.66
N SER A 4 -44.47 -4.58 41.40
CA SER A 4 -43.53 -4.94 40.34
C SER A 4 -42.62 -3.74 40.08
N VAL A 5 -41.33 -3.87 40.40
CA VAL A 5 -40.28 -2.93 40.00
C VAL A 5 -39.80 -3.37 38.62
N ALA A 6 -40.17 -2.60 37.59
CA ALA A 6 -39.58 -2.75 36.26
C ALA A 6 -38.20 -2.09 36.26
N ILE A 7 -37.14 -2.91 36.20
CA ILE A 7 -35.78 -2.44 35.94
C ILE A 7 -35.68 -2.27 34.42
N ALA A 8 -35.69 -1.01 33.97
CA ALA A 8 -35.38 -0.67 32.60
C ALA A 8 -33.86 -0.85 32.40
N ALA A 9 -33.46 -1.92 31.72
CA ALA A 9 -32.10 -2.08 31.25
C ALA A 9 -31.86 -1.07 30.11
N LEU A 10 -31.14 0.01 30.42
CA LEU A 10 -30.55 0.90 29.42
C LEU A 10 -29.42 0.15 28.70
N LEU A 11 -29.77 -0.55 27.62
CA LEU A 11 -28.82 -0.97 26.60
C LEU A 11 -28.35 0.29 25.87
N GLY A 12 -27.24 0.86 26.33
CA GLY A 12 -26.51 1.86 25.56
C GLY A 12 -25.94 1.20 24.32
N ALA A 13 -26.59 1.42 23.17
CA ALA A 13 -25.97 1.16 21.88
C ALA A 13 -24.80 2.14 21.73
N ALA A 14 -23.58 1.67 21.95
CA ALA A 14 -22.39 2.37 21.50
C ALA A 14 -22.40 2.32 19.97
N SER A 15 -22.95 3.36 19.35
CA SER A 15 -22.79 3.58 17.92
C SER A 15 -21.30 3.74 17.65
N ALA A 16 -20.66 2.74 17.04
CA ALA A 16 -19.35 2.94 16.43
C ALA A 16 -19.53 4.04 15.38
N ALA A 17 -19.09 5.25 15.69
CA ALA A 17 -19.10 6.34 14.72
C ALA A 17 -18.17 5.91 13.57
N ALA A 18 -18.69 5.85 12.34
CA ALA A 18 -17.86 5.60 11.18
C ALA A 18 -16.71 6.62 11.17
N ALA A 19 -15.47 6.15 11.03
CA ALA A 19 -14.31 7.01 10.97
C ALA A 19 -14.50 8.02 9.83
N THR A 20 -14.25 9.30 10.09
CA THR A 20 -14.24 10.31 9.02
C THR A 20 -13.12 9.96 8.06
N THR A 21 -13.37 9.92 6.76
CA THR A 21 -12.36 9.57 5.75
C THR A 21 -11.73 10.81 5.14
N CYS A 22 -10.55 10.63 4.56
CA CYS A 22 -9.79 11.68 3.89
C CYS A 22 -9.27 11.23 2.52
N SER A 23 -9.14 12.21 1.62
CA SER A 23 -8.55 12.07 0.29
C SER A 23 -7.87 13.38 -0.12
N LEU A 24 -7.28 13.42 -1.31
CA LEU A 24 -6.71 14.67 -1.85
C LEU A 24 -7.75 15.77 -2.06
N THR A 25 -9.03 15.40 -2.21
CA THR A 25 -10.14 16.36 -2.41
C THR A 25 -10.98 16.56 -1.14
N ASN A 26 -10.91 15.66 -0.18
CA ASN A 26 -11.63 15.73 1.08
C ASN A 26 -10.65 15.68 2.27
N LYS A 27 -10.34 16.84 2.85
CA LYS A 27 -9.37 16.93 3.95
C LYS A 27 -9.98 16.57 5.29
N CYS A 28 -9.15 16.08 6.20
CA CYS A 28 -9.56 15.88 7.58
C CYS A 28 -9.99 17.19 8.27
N PRO A 29 -10.97 17.12 9.20
CA PRO A 29 -11.41 18.27 9.97
C PRO A 29 -10.44 18.60 11.12
N GLU A 30 -10.51 19.81 11.66
CA GLU A 30 -9.60 20.31 12.69
C GLU A 30 -9.62 19.48 14.00
N ASP A 31 -10.77 18.88 14.35
CA ASP A 31 -10.92 18.06 15.56
C ASP A 31 -10.34 16.64 15.45
N ALA A 32 -10.01 16.21 14.23
CA ALA A 32 -9.36 14.94 13.91
C ALA A 32 -8.41 15.15 12.70
N PRO A 33 -7.34 15.96 12.85
CA PRO A 33 -6.69 16.63 11.73
C PRO A 33 -5.78 15.74 10.90
N CYS A 34 -5.45 14.54 11.37
CA CYS A 34 -4.45 13.67 10.76
C CYS A 34 -5.10 12.61 9.88
N CYS A 35 -4.70 12.54 8.62
CA CYS A 35 -5.14 11.53 7.68
C CYS A 35 -4.19 10.33 7.71
N SER A 36 -4.63 9.19 8.24
CA SER A 36 -3.81 7.99 8.40
C SER A 36 -3.40 7.35 7.07
N GLN A 37 -2.56 6.31 7.16
CA GLN A 37 -2.13 5.53 6.01
C GLN A 37 -3.31 4.95 5.21
N TYR A 38 -4.45 4.72 5.85
CA TYR A 38 -5.63 4.06 5.29
C TYR A 38 -6.75 5.04 4.89
N GLY A 39 -6.47 6.35 4.92
CA GLY A 39 -7.45 7.37 4.53
C GLY A 39 -8.51 7.65 5.60
N GLU A 40 -8.13 7.51 6.88
CA GLU A 40 -9.01 7.80 8.01
C GLU A 40 -8.49 8.97 8.84
N CYS A 41 -9.39 9.82 9.30
CA CYS A 41 -9.10 10.99 10.12
C CYS A 41 -9.11 10.66 11.62
N GLY A 42 -8.10 11.15 12.33
CA GLY A 42 -7.97 10.95 13.78
C GLY A 42 -6.91 11.82 14.44
N VAL A 43 -6.56 11.42 15.66
CA VAL A 43 -5.48 11.98 16.49
C VAL A 43 -4.54 10.86 16.97
N GLY A 44 -3.43 11.20 17.63
CA GLY A 44 -2.53 10.22 18.22
C GLY A 44 -1.82 9.38 17.16
N ALA A 45 -2.03 8.07 17.19
CA ALA A 45 -1.42 7.13 16.24
C ALA A 45 -1.72 7.47 14.77
N TYR A 46 -2.88 8.08 14.48
CA TYR A 46 -3.25 8.58 13.13
C TYR A 46 -2.29 9.68 12.62
N CYS A 47 -1.66 10.40 13.54
CA CYS A 47 -0.72 11.49 13.25
C CYS A 47 0.73 11.04 13.21
N LEU A 48 1.01 9.79 13.56
CA LEU A 48 2.35 9.21 13.50
C LEU A 48 2.57 8.61 12.11
N GLY A 49 3.56 7.73 11.96
CA GLY A 49 4.03 7.34 10.64
C GLY A 49 2.93 6.77 9.74
N GLY A 50 2.87 7.27 8.51
CA GLY A 50 1.83 6.98 7.52
C GLY A 50 0.80 8.09 7.36
N CYS A 51 0.86 9.13 8.19
CA CYS A 51 -0.01 10.30 8.12
C CYS A 51 0.28 11.11 6.85
N ASP A 52 -0.67 11.22 5.91
CA ASP A 52 -0.48 11.99 4.68
C ASP A 52 -0.80 13.48 4.93
N PRO A 53 0.20 14.39 4.95
CA PRO A 53 -0.03 15.81 5.22
C PRO A 53 -0.86 16.49 4.12
N ARG A 54 -0.98 15.89 2.93
CA ARG A 54 -1.74 16.47 1.83
C ARG A 54 -3.24 16.30 2.01
N MET A 55 -3.62 15.16 2.58
CA MET A 55 -5.01 14.80 2.87
C MET A 55 -5.43 15.20 4.30
N SER A 56 -4.47 15.61 5.12
CA SER A 56 -4.69 16.13 6.47
C SER A 56 -5.23 17.57 6.48
N PHE A 57 -5.70 18.02 7.64
CA PHE A 57 -6.25 19.38 7.83
C PHE A 57 -5.28 20.48 7.38
N SER A 58 -3.99 20.31 7.68
CA SER A 58 -2.90 21.17 7.22
C SER A 58 -1.60 20.37 7.08
N LEU A 59 -0.56 20.97 6.49
CA LEU A 59 0.76 20.32 6.34
C LEU A 59 1.42 20.00 7.70
N ASP A 60 1.11 20.78 8.74
CA ASP A 60 1.64 20.59 10.11
C ASP A 60 0.76 19.65 10.96
N ALA A 61 -0.32 19.09 10.41
CA ALA A 61 -1.20 18.20 11.17
C ALA A 61 -0.53 16.89 11.56
N CYS A 62 0.28 16.33 10.66
CA CYS A 62 1.07 15.13 10.91
C CYS A 62 2.26 15.44 11.80
N THR A 63 2.66 14.45 12.59
CA THR A 63 3.89 14.54 13.39
C THR A 63 5.10 14.47 12.46
N PRO A 64 6.15 15.28 12.68
CA PRO A 64 7.38 15.21 11.89
C PRO A 64 7.98 13.80 11.86
N ALA A 65 8.35 13.33 10.67
CA ALA A 65 8.81 11.96 10.43
C ALA A 65 10.28 11.78 10.86
N PRO A 66 10.64 10.86 11.78
CA PRO A 66 12.01 10.73 12.25
C PRO A 66 13.01 10.36 11.15
N VAL A 67 14.18 11.01 11.15
CA VAL A 67 15.23 10.77 10.16
C VAL A 67 15.93 9.43 10.39
N CYS A 68 16.21 8.71 9.31
CA CYS A 68 16.96 7.44 9.28
C CYS A 68 18.29 7.48 10.03
N LYS A 69 18.61 6.37 10.71
CA LYS A 69 19.96 6.00 11.11
C LYS A 69 20.36 4.67 10.48
N SER A 70 21.61 4.58 10.01
CA SER A 70 22.11 3.32 9.47
C SER A 70 22.24 2.30 10.59
N LYS A 71 21.53 1.18 10.47
CA LYS A 71 21.49 0.13 11.50
C LYS A 71 21.08 -1.22 10.92
N THR A 72 21.51 -2.28 11.60
CA THR A 72 21.01 -3.64 11.38
C THR A 72 20.04 -3.97 12.49
N MET A 73 18.79 -4.18 12.13
CA MET A 73 17.70 -4.57 13.03
C MET A 73 17.59 -6.08 13.05
N THR A 74 17.58 -6.65 14.26
CA THR A 74 17.38 -8.07 14.55
C THR A 74 16.32 -8.21 15.63
N PHE A 75 15.86 -9.43 15.89
CA PHE A 75 14.72 -9.69 16.77
C PHE A 75 15.15 -10.57 17.95
N ASP A 76 15.02 -10.04 19.16
CA ASP A 76 15.22 -10.81 20.38
C ASP A 76 13.95 -11.58 20.78
N LYS A 77 14.09 -12.49 21.74
CA LYS A 77 13.02 -13.38 22.22
C LYS A 77 11.82 -12.64 22.81
N ASP A 78 12.02 -11.44 23.34
CA ASP A 78 11.01 -10.62 23.99
C ASP A 78 10.42 -9.60 23.01
N LEU A 79 10.88 -9.60 21.74
CA LEU A 79 10.53 -8.67 20.68
C LEU A 79 10.68 -7.20 21.12
N SER A 80 11.69 -6.90 21.93
CA SER A 80 11.80 -5.61 22.63
C SER A 80 11.98 -4.39 21.71
N SER A 81 12.40 -4.61 20.47
CA SER A 81 12.53 -3.57 19.43
C SER A 81 11.23 -3.25 18.69
N ILE A 82 10.12 -3.93 19.03
CA ILE A 82 8.81 -3.76 18.39
C ILE A 82 7.84 -3.14 19.40
N ALA A 83 7.28 -1.97 19.07
CA ALA A 83 6.20 -1.34 19.82
C ALA A 83 4.85 -1.59 19.14
N ASP A 84 3.78 -1.81 19.91
CA ASP A 84 2.43 -1.80 19.37
C ASP A 84 2.03 -0.39 18.92
N ILE A 85 1.28 -0.27 17.83
CA ILE A 85 0.75 1.03 17.38
C ILE A 85 -0.09 1.73 18.45
N SER A 86 -0.75 0.98 19.33
CA SER A 86 -1.59 1.51 20.40
C SER A 86 -0.80 2.18 21.51
N ASP A 87 0.52 1.98 21.56
CA ASP A 87 1.39 2.42 22.64
C ASP A 87 2.54 3.30 22.13
N TYR A 88 2.88 3.21 20.84
CA TYR A 88 3.97 3.97 20.25
C TYR A 88 3.65 5.47 20.13
N LEU A 89 4.52 6.32 20.68
CA LEU A 89 4.33 7.77 20.73
C LEU A 89 5.21 8.56 19.76
N GLY A 90 5.94 7.91 18.83
CA GLY A 90 6.76 8.61 17.83
C GLY A 90 8.23 8.84 18.21
N ASP A 91 8.71 8.22 19.29
CA ASP A 91 10.14 8.26 19.66
C ASP A 91 10.90 7.07 19.03
N PRO A 92 11.72 7.28 17.98
CA PRO A 92 12.44 6.20 17.31
C PRO A 92 13.54 5.57 18.18
N SER A 93 13.86 6.14 19.34
CA SER A 93 14.87 5.58 20.26
C SER A 93 14.31 4.47 21.15
N THR A 94 12.98 4.36 21.26
CA THR A 94 12.32 3.36 22.12
C THR A 94 11.99 2.06 21.39
N ALA A 95 11.91 2.08 20.06
CA ALA A 95 11.62 0.93 19.23
C ALA A 95 12.16 1.13 17.81
N ASP A 96 12.58 0.04 17.17
CA ASP A 96 12.94 0.04 15.75
C ASP A 96 11.70 -0.09 14.85
N TRP A 97 10.68 -0.79 15.35
CA TRP A 97 9.46 -1.12 14.61
C TRP A 97 8.22 -0.70 15.38
N MET A 98 7.21 -0.29 14.63
CA MET A 98 5.82 -0.22 15.07
C MET A 98 5.06 -1.38 14.44
N ALA A 99 4.28 -2.11 15.24
CA ALA A 99 3.48 -3.25 14.83
C ALA A 99 2.00 -2.92 14.73
N GLN A 100 1.37 -3.51 13.70
CA GLN A 100 -0.05 -3.78 13.66
C GLN A 100 -0.23 -5.27 13.40
N GLY A 101 -1.05 -5.94 14.21
CA GLY A 101 -1.18 -7.39 14.20
C GLY A 101 -0.27 -8.06 15.23
N GLU A 102 -0.03 -9.36 15.07
CA GLU A 102 0.57 -10.20 16.10
C GLU A 102 1.91 -10.79 15.61
N PRO A 103 3.04 -10.10 15.80
CA PRO A 103 4.35 -10.70 15.58
C PRO A 103 4.64 -11.74 16.66
N ALA A 104 5.35 -12.81 16.29
CA ALA A 104 5.77 -13.85 17.22
C ALA A 104 7.26 -14.16 17.08
N TYR A 105 7.94 -14.43 18.18
CA TYR A 105 9.35 -14.84 18.12
C TYR A 105 9.48 -16.33 17.83
N PHE A 106 10.43 -16.71 16.96
CA PHE A 106 10.80 -18.10 16.74
C PHE A 106 12.27 -18.23 16.30
N ASP A 107 13.07 -18.94 17.10
CA ASP A 107 14.45 -19.35 16.75
C ASP A 107 15.34 -18.21 16.20
N GLY A 108 15.39 -17.07 16.89
CA GLY A 108 16.18 -15.90 16.50
C GLY A 108 15.55 -15.05 15.38
N ASN A 109 14.31 -15.33 15.00
CA ASN A 109 13.57 -14.62 13.96
C ASN A 109 12.28 -14.02 14.53
N VAL A 110 11.72 -13.05 13.81
CA VAL A 110 10.31 -12.67 13.96
C VAL A 110 9.46 -13.37 12.90
N LEU A 111 8.33 -13.91 13.33
CA LEU A 111 7.24 -14.37 12.50
C LEU A 111 6.22 -13.26 12.40
N LEU A 112 5.92 -12.81 11.19
CA LEU A 112 4.72 -12.02 10.96
C LEU A 112 3.58 -13.00 10.78
N THR A 113 2.58 -12.97 11.66
CA THR A 113 1.50 -13.96 11.63
C THR A 113 0.24 -13.42 10.97
N MET A 114 -0.54 -14.32 10.40
CA MET A 114 -1.88 -14.06 9.91
C MET A 114 -2.81 -15.15 10.41
N PRO A 115 -3.36 -14.99 11.63
CA PRO A 115 -4.39 -15.87 12.16
C PRO A 115 -5.62 -15.95 11.24
N LYS A 116 -6.40 -17.01 11.43
CA LYS A 116 -7.63 -17.22 10.65
C LYS A 116 -8.56 -16.00 10.72
N ASN A 117 -8.99 -15.52 9.55
CA ASN A 117 -9.88 -14.36 9.38
C ASN A 117 -9.32 -13.03 9.91
N SER A 118 -7.99 -12.91 10.03
CA SER A 118 -7.32 -11.63 10.33
C SER A 118 -6.87 -10.92 9.05
N VAL A 119 -6.46 -9.66 9.20
CA VAL A 119 -5.84 -8.85 8.13
C VAL A 119 -4.32 -9.05 8.04
N GLY A 120 -3.75 -9.90 8.89
CA GLY A 120 -2.32 -10.18 8.95
C GLY A 120 -1.54 -9.26 9.89
N THR A 121 -0.24 -9.16 9.67
CA THR A 121 0.69 -8.39 10.50
C THR A 121 1.57 -7.51 9.62
N VAL A 122 1.76 -6.27 10.05
CA VAL A 122 2.68 -5.29 9.44
C VAL A 122 3.63 -4.80 10.52
N LEU A 123 4.94 -4.80 10.23
CA LEU A 123 5.92 -4.01 10.97
C LEU A 123 6.40 -2.88 10.09
N ALA A 124 6.35 -1.65 10.59
CA ALA A 124 6.88 -0.46 9.93
C ALA A 124 8.03 0.14 10.74
N THR A 125 9.13 0.54 10.11
CA THR A 125 10.22 1.19 10.84
C THR A 125 9.77 2.49 11.48
N THR A 126 10.32 2.81 12.64
CA THR A 126 10.06 4.07 13.34
C THR A 126 10.75 5.27 12.70
N GLU A 127 11.82 5.03 11.94
CA GLU A 127 12.58 6.03 11.19
C GLU A 127 12.31 5.93 9.68
N TYR A 128 12.50 7.05 8.97
CA TYR A 128 12.28 7.23 7.54
C TYR A 128 13.61 7.42 6.81
N MET A 129 13.84 6.63 5.77
CA MET A 129 14.97 6.82 4.85
C MET A 129 14.56 7.68 3.67
N TRP A 130 15.41 8.63 3.29
CA TRP A 130 15.24 9.39 2.06
C TRP A 130 16.39 9.04 1.12
N TYR A 131 16.14 8.07 0.24
CA TYR A 131 17.16 7.31 -0.47
C TYR A 131 18.04 6.47 0.49
N GLY A 132 18.90 5.65 -0.09
CA GLY A 132 19.83 4.78 0.62
C GLY A 132 19.73 3.34 0.14
N ASN A 133 19.92 2.41 1.07
CA ASN A 133 19.84 1.00 0.79
C ASN A 133 19.16 0.27 1.94
N VAL A 134 18.29 -0.67 1.63
CA VAL A 134 17.71 -1.57 2.61
C VAL A 134 17.86 -3.01 2.14
N LYS A 135 18.29 -3.89 3.04
CA LYS A 135 18.41 -5.33 2.82
C LYS A 135 17.57 -6.06 3.86
N ALA A 136 16.70 -6.96 3.45
CA ALA A 136 15.94 -7.81 4.34
C ALA A 136 16.27 -9.28 4.03
N LYS A 137 16.62 -10.05 5.06
CA LYS A 137 16.84 -11.49 4.95
C LYS A 137 15.66 -12.22 5.56
N PHE A 138 14.89 -12.92 4.73
CA PHE A 138 13.65 -13.56 5.16
C PHE A 138 13.23 -14.74 4.27
N LYS A 139 12.23 -15.46 4.76
CA LYS A 139 11.45 -16.49 4.04
C LYS A 139 10.00 -16.00 3.93
N THR A 140 9.40 -16.22 2.78
CA THR A 140 8.01 -15.82 2.51
C THR A 140 7.03 -16.77 3.17
N SER A 141 5.75 -16.40 3.19
CA SER A 141 4.67 -17.35 3.42
C SER A 141 4.35 -18.15 2.15
N ARG A 142 3.43 -19.11 2.27
CA ARG A 142 2.89 -19.94 1.18
C ARG A 142 1.37 -20.03 1.25
N GLY A 143 0.77 -20.55 0.18
CA GLY A 143 -0.65 -20.84 0.09
C GLY A 143 -1.43 -19.84 -0.76
N ARG A 144 -2.60 -20.29 -1.21
CA ARG A 144 -3.52 -19.48 -2.02
C ARG A 144 -3.99 -18.25 -1.26
N GLY A 145 -3.97 -17.09 -1.90
CA GLY A 145 -4.47 -15.85 -1.35
C GLY A 145 -3.57 -15.22 -0.27
N VAL A 146 -2.42 -15.82 0.04
CA VAL A 146 -1.48 -15.32 1.05
C VAL A 146 -0.38 -14.52 0.36
N VAL A 147 -0.12 -13.30 0.83
CA VAL A 147 0.92 -12.43 0.27
C VAL A 147 1.90 -12.05 1.38
N THR A 148 3.19 -12.13 1.09
CA THR A 148 4.25 -11.50 1.90
C THR A 148 4.75 -10.26 1.17
N ALA A 149 5.01 -9.17 1.87
CA ALA A 149 5.52 -7.95 1.25
C ALA A 149 6.73 -7.36 2.01
N PHE A 150 7.60 -6.71 1.25
CA PHE A 150 8.72 -5.89 1.73
C PHE A 150 8.75 -4.60 0.93
N ILE A 151 8.38 -3.49 1.57
CA ILE A 151 7.98 -2.25 0.92
C ILE A 151 8.75 -1.07 1.53
N LEU A 152 9.15 -0.10 0.71
CA LEU A 152 9.40 1.27 1.13
C LEU A 152 8.15 2.09 0.84
N LEU A 153 7.51 2.66 1.87
CA LEU A 153 6.30 3.46 1.73
C LEU A 153 6.45 4.83 2.41
N SER A 154 6.29 5.90 1.63
CA SER A 154 6.25 7.27 2.15
C SER A 154 4.86 7.66 2.64
N ASP A 155 4.80 8.68 3.49
CA ASP A 155 3.55 9.25 3.97
C ASP A 155 2.67 9.79 2.84
N VAL A 156 3.31 10.21 1.74
CA VAL A 156 2.65 10.70 0.53
C VAL A 156 2.53 9.65 -0.56
N LYS A 157 2.68 8.36 -0.19
CA LYS A 157 2.42 7.19 -1.05
C LYS A 157 3.40 7.01 -2.22
N ASP A 158 4.62 7.51 -2.10
CA ASP A 158 5.70 6.93 -2.92
C ASP A 158 5.98 5.52 -2.40
N GLU A 159 6.05 4.56 -3.31
CA GLU A 159 6.15 3.13 -2.99
C GLU A 159 7.22 2.46 -3.83
N ILE A 160 8.00 1.56 -3.21
CA ILE A 160 8.94 0.66 -3.87
C ILE A 160 8.82 -0.69 -3.17
N ASP A 161 8.43 -1.73 -3.88
CA ASP A 161 8.04 -2.99 -3.23
C ASP A 161 8.68 -4.23 -3.84
N TYR A 162 8.72 -5.25 -2.98
CA TYR A 162 8.69 -6.65 -3.31
C TYR A 162 7.38 -7.26 -2.81
N GLU A 163 6.72 -8.05 -3.66
CA GLU A 163 5.57 -8.87 -3.29
C GLU A 163 5.80 -10.34 -3.65
N PHE A 164 5.35 -11.23 -2.76
CA PHE A 164 5.46 -12.68 -2.93
C PHE A 164 4.09 -13.30 -2.77
N VAL A 165 3.58 -13.84 -3.87
CA VAL A 165 2.29 -14.53 -3.90
C VAL A 165 2.51 -15.98 -3.47
N GLY A 166 1.83 -16.44 -2.42
CA GLY A 166 2.10 -17.73 -1.78
C GLY A 166 1.86 -18.98 -2.64
N VAL A 167 1.24 -18.85 -3.83
CA VAL A 167 1.13 -19.93 -4.82
C VAL A 167 2.31 -20.00 -5.79
N ASP A 168 3.16 -18.97 -5.84
CA ASP A 168 4.37 -18.90 -6.65
C ASP A 168 5.59 -18.64 -5.74
N LEU A 169 6.26 -19.72 -5.36
CA LEU A 169 7.43 -19.69 -4.49
C LEU A 169 8.76 -19.54 -5.25
N GLY A 170 8.72 -19.23 -6.56
CA GLY A 170 9.90 -19.08 -7.42
C GLY A 170 10.10 -17.66 -7.97
N THR A 171 9.24 -16.73 -7.58
CA THR A 171 9.17 -15.37 -8.13
C THR A 171 9.06 -14.33 -7.02
N ALA A 172 9.90 -13.30 -7.08
CA ALA A 172 9.68 -12.04 -6.39
C ALA A 172 9.11 -11.03 -7.39
N GLN A 173 7.91 -10.52 -7.13
CA GLN A 173 7.33 -9.43 -7.90
C GLN A 173 7.89 -8.12 -7.37
N THR A 174 8.14 -7.18 -8.27
CA THR A 174 8.68 -5.85 -7.95
C THR A 174 7.78 -4.80 -8.57
N ASN A 175 7.47 -3.76 -7.83
CA ASN A 175 6.68 -2.66 -8.31
C ASN A 175 7.11 -1.34 -7.65
N TRP A 176 6.57 -0.25 -8.18
CA TRP A 176 6.74 1.06 -7.59
C TRP A 176 5.62 2.00 -8.02
N TYR A 177 5.26 2.91 -7.11
CA TYR A 177 4.25 3.93 -7.33
C TYR A 177 4.78 5.30 -6.96
N PHE A 178 4.36 6.31 -7.71
CA PHE A 178 4.59 7.70 -7.37
C PHE A 178 3.31 8.29 -6.80
N GLN A 179 3.38 8.76 -5.57
CA GLN A 179 2.28 9.43 -4.88
C GLN A 179 0.93 8.69 -4.87
N GLY A 180 0.96 7.36 -4.83
CA GLY A 180 -0.23 6.51 -4.74
C GLY A 180 -1.03 6.48 -6.03
N ILE A 181 -0.44 6.90 -7.15
CA ILE A 181 -1.05 6.83 -8.47
C ILE A 181 -0.73 5.44 -9.05
N PRO A 182 -1.73 4.56 -9.23
CA PRO A 182 -1.47 3.23 -9.77
C PRO A 182 -1.02 3.30 -11.23
N ASP A 183 0.11 2.69 -11.55
CA ASP A 183 0.52 2.39 -12.93
C ASP A 183 0.86 0.89 -13.04
N TYR A 184 -0.03 0.16 -13.68
CA TYR A 184 0.09 -1.30 -13.81
C TYR A 184 1.23 -1.74 -14.73
N ASN A 185 1.84 -0.82 -15.48
CA ASN A 185 2.99 -1.09 -16.34
C ASN A 185 4.31 -1.08 -15.58
N ASN A 186 4.32 -0.62 -14.32
CA ASN A 186 5.51 -0.57 -13.48
C ASN A 186 5.88 -1.90 -12.84
N SER A 187 5.07 -2.94 -12.98
CA SER A 187 5.37 -4.26 -12.42
C SER A 187 6.50 -4.98 -13.17
N GLY A 188 7.26 -5.81 -12.47
CA GLY A 188 8.32 -6.65 -13.03
C GLY A 188 8.65 -7.82 -12.12
N ASN A 189 9.21 -8.90 -12.67
CA ASN A 189 9.45 -10.14 -11.92
C ASN A 189 10.92 -10.51 -11.89
N ILE A 190 11.41 -10.91 -10.72
CA ILE A 190 12.66 -11.64 -10.55
C ILE A 190 12.30 -13.10 -10.33
N THR A 191 12.66 -13.96 -11.28
CA THR A 191 12.21 -15.37 -11.33
C THR A 191 13.37 -16.34 -11.12
N LYS A 192 13.05 -17.64 -11.02
CA LYS A 192 14.01 -18.74 -10.81
C LYS A 192 14.70 -18.67 -9.45
N LEU A 193 14.02 -18.11 -8.46
CA LEU A 193 14.44 -18.24 -7.07
C LEU A 193 14.26 -19.69 -6.63
N SER A 194 15.08 -20.12 -5.66
CA SER A 194 14.73 -21.32 -4.90
C SER A 194 13.45 -21.07 -4.10
N ASP A 195 12.78 -22.15 -3.69
CA ASP A 195 11.56 -22.09 -2.89
C ASP A 195 11.70 -21.07 -1.74
N THR A 196 10.99 -19.95 -1.87
CA THR A 196 11.12 -18.79 -0.98
C THR A 196 10.47 -19.02 0.39
N PHE A 197 9.63 -20.04 0.54
CA PHE A 197 9.07 -20.43 1.83
C PHE A 197 10.08 -21.23 2.66
N ASN A 198 10.81 -22.13 2.00
CA ASN A 198 11.78 -23.00 2.68
C ASN A 198 13.18 -22.38 2.81
N ASN A 199 13.59 -21.52 1.88
CA ASN A 199 14.94 -20.98 1.80
C ASN A 199 14.98 -19.49 2.09
N TYR A 200 15.98 -19.06 2.88
CA TYR A 200 16.26 -17.64 3.07
C TYR A 200 16.87 -17.05 1.80
N HIS A 201 16.39 -15.86 1.46
CA HIS A 201 17.00 -14.98 0.48
C HIS A 201 17.25 -13.62 1.12
N THR A 202 18.23 -12.89 0.59
CA THR A 202 18.44 -11.48 0.92
C THR A 202 17.88 -10.62 -0.20
N TYR A 203 16.80 -9.91 0.08
CA TYR A 203 16.16 -8.97 -0.85
C TYR A 203 16.64 -7.56 -0.54
N GLU A 204 17.02 -6.81 -1.56
CA GLU A 204 17.64 -5.52 -1.40
C GLU A 204 17.01 -4.48 -2.32
N ILE A 205 16.65 -3.33 -1.74
CA ILE A 205 16.25 -2.13 -2.48
C ILE A 205 17.40 -1.13 -2.36
N ASN A 206 18.07 -0.86 -3.47
CA ASN A 206 19.03 0.23 -3.59
C ASN A 206 18.36 1.41 -4.28
N TRP A 207 18.05 2.44 -3.50
CA TRP A 207 17.27 3.58 -3.95
C TRP A 207 18.10 4.85 -3.87
N THR A 208 18.25 5.53 -4.99
CA THR A 208 19.01 6.77 -5.12
C THR A 208 18.14 7.82 -5.80
N PRO A 209 18.57 9.09 -5.81
CA PRO A 209 17.86 10.13 -6.56
C PRO A 209 17.63 9.79 -8.04
N ASP A 210 18.50 8.98 -8.66
CA ASP A 210 18.45 8.74 -10.11
C ASP A 210 17.94 7.36 -10.51
N GLN A 211 17.92 6.40 -9.59
CA GLN A 211 17.49 5.02 -9.90
C GLN A 211 17.03 4.24 -8.66
N ILE A 212 16.22 3.22 -8.92
CA ILE A 212 15.91 2.11 -8.01
C ILE A 212 16.49 0.84 -8.59
N GLN A 213 17.14 0.03 -7.76
CA GLN A 213 17.53 -1.33 -8.10
C GLN A 213 16.95 -2.31 -7.07
N TRP A 214 16.44 -3.42 -7.59
CA TRP A 214 16.00 -4.58 -6.84
C TRP A 214 17.04 -5.68 -7.01
N LEU A 215 17.61 -6.16 -5.92
CA LEU A 215 18.58 -7.25 -5.90
C LEU A 215 18.09 -8.43 -5.06
N VAL A 216 18.45 -9.63 -5.47
CA VAL A 216 18.25 -10.85 -4.69
C VAL A 216 19.60 -11.56 -4.56
N ASP A 217 20.01 -11.84 -3.33
CA ASP A 217 21.30 -12.47 -3.00
C ASP A 217 22.50 -11.76 -3.65
N GLY A 218 22.45 -10.43 -3.65
CA GLY A 218 23.48 -9.56 -4.23
C GLY A 218 23.50 -9.47 -5.75
N GLN A 219 22.54 -10.10 -6.45
CA GLN A 219 22.39 -10.02 -7.90
C GLN A 219 21.30 -9.02 -8.29
N VAL A 220 21.62 -8.07 -9.16
CA VAL A 220 20.62 -7.12 -9.71
C VAL A 220 19.63 -7.87 -10.59
N GLY A 221 18.37 -7.90 -10.17
CA GLY A 221 17.27 -8.47 -10.95
C GLY A 221 16.52 -7.41 -11.76
N ARG A 222 16.49 -6.16 -11.28
CA ARG A 222 15.80 -5.05 -11.96
C ARG A 222 16.43 -3.70 -11.63
N THR A 223 16.45 -2.81 -12.62
CA THR A 223 16.82 -1.39 -12.48
C THR A 223 15.77 -0.52 -13.16
N VAL A 224 15.36 0.56 -12.49
CA VAL A 224 14.48 1.60 -13.05
C VAL A 224 15.19 2.94 -12.88
N ASN A 225 15.32 3.73 -13.96
CA ASN A 225 15.97 5.04 -13.91
C ASN A 225 14.93 6.15 -13.90
N ARG A 226 15.08 7.12 -12.98
CA ARG A 226 14.21 8.29 -12.89
C ARG A 226 14.09 9.05 -14.21
N LYS A 227 15.19 9.17 -14.95
CA LYS A 227 15.27 9.91 -16.23
C LYS A 227 14.26 9.44 -17.29
N ASP A 228 13.76 8.21 -17.17
CA ASP A 228 12.82 7.61 -18.11
C ASP A 228 11.34 7.91 -17.73
N HIS A 229 11.11 8.58 -16.59
CA HIS A 229 9.79 8.84 -16.00
C HIS A 229 9.49 10.34 -15.83
N TRP A 230 9.87 11.15 -16.82
CA TRP A 230 9.45 12.55 -16.89
C TRP A 230 7.98 12.65 -17.29
N ASN A 231 7.17 13.34 -16.49
CA ASN A 231 5.80 13.66 -16.85
C ASN A 231 5.73 15.10 -17.38
N ALA A 232 5.57 15.25 -18.69
CA ALA A 232 5.49 16.56 -19.33
C ALA A 232 4.22 17.34 -18.97
N THR A 233 3.13 16.65 -18.60
CA THR A 233 1.85 17.28 -18.24
C THR A 233 1.93 17.94 -16.87
N SER A 234 2.49 17.25 -15.88
CA SER A 234 2.67 17.79 -14.52
C SER A 234 4.02 18.48 -14.31
N ASN A 235 4.90 18.48 -15.34
CA ASN A 235 6.22 19.10 -15.31
C ASN A 235 7.07 18.64 -14.11
N GLN A 236 7.06 17.34 -13.84
CA GLN A 236 7.78 16.73 -12.73
C GLN A 236 8.19 15.29 -13.06
N TRP A 237 9.09 14.74 -12.25
CA TRP A 237 9.44 13.32 -12.28
C TRP A 237 8.37 12.51 -11.55
N SER A 238 7.71 11.59 -12.24
CA SER A 238 6.80 10.62 -11.63
C SER A 238 7.60 9.41 -11.18
N PHE A 239 8.34 9.56 -10.08
CA PHE A 239 9.28 8.58 -9.56
C PHE A 239 9.39 8.71 -8.03
N PRO A 240 9.54 7.60 -7.26
CA PRO A 240 9.66 7.64 -5.81
C PRO A 240 10.80 8.53 -5.35
N GLN A 241 10.48 9.55 -4.57
CA GLN A 241 11.39 10.66 -4.29
C GLN A 241 11.18 11.31 -2.92
N THR A 242 10.37 10.71 -2.04
CA THR A 242 10.04 11.25 -0.71
C THR A 242 10.38 10.28 0.43
N PRO A 243 10.76 10.77 1.62
CA PRO A 243 11.17 9.92 2.75
C PRO A 243 10.17 8.79 3.02
N ALA A 244 10.66 7.56 3.11
CA ALA A 244 9.86 6.35 3.22
C ALA A 244 10.30 5.48 4.40
N ARG A 245 9.34 4.76 4.99
CA ARG A 245 9.62 3.72 5.98
C ARG A 245 9.75 2.38 5.30
N VAL A 246 10.53 1.50 5.90
CA VAL A 246 10.48 0.08 5.56
C VAL A 246 9.23 -0.52 6.20
N GLN A 247 8.42 -1.23 5.42
CA GLN A 247 7.32 -2.05 5.90
C GLN A 247 7.54 -3.50 5.48
N ILE A 248 7.40 -4.41 6.42
CA ILE A 248 7.38 -5.86 6.16
C ILE A 248 6.04 -6.40 6.63
N SER A 249 5.41 -7.26 5.82
CA SER A 249 4.07 -7.72 6.13
C SER A 249 3.73 -9.11 5.60
N ILE A 250 2.69 -9.68 6.19
CA ILE A 250 1.88 -10.75 5.63
C ILE A 250 0.43 -10.28 5.59
N TRP A 251 -0.28 -10.51 4.49
CA TRP A 251 -1.67 -10.07 4.35
C TRP A 251 -2.49 -10.97 3.41
N PRO A 252 -3.84 -10.99 3.55
CA PRO A 252 -4.71 -11.87 2.77
C PRO A 252 -5.11 -11.20 1.46
N GLY A 253 -4.24 -11.22 0.43
CA GLY A 253 -4.59 -10.73 -0.91
C GLY A 253 -5.82 -11.41 -1.51
N GLY A 254 -6.02 -12.68 -1.20
CA GLY A 254 -7.20 -13.47 -1.56
C GLY A 254 -8.37 -13.38 -0.58
N LEU A 255 -8.50 -12.33 0.23
CA LEU A 255 -9.67 -12.15 1.09
C LEU A 255 -10.92 -11.95 0.22
N ALA A 256 -12.03 -12.61 0.55
CA ALA A 256 -13.26 -12.59 -0.26
C ALA A 256 -13.87 -11.18 -0.45
N SER A 257 -13.55 -10.23 0.43
CA SER A 257 -13.98 -8.83 0.34
C SER A 257 -13.10 -7.96 -0.55
N ASN A 258 -11.93 -8.46 -0.99
CA ASN A 258 -11.05 -7.72 -1.89
C ASN A 258 -11.62 -7.70 -3.30
N ALA A 259 -11.11 -6.79 -4.13
CA ALA A 259 -11.51 -6.76 -5.53
C ALA A 259 -11.08 -8.05 -6.25
N GLN A 260 -11.89 -8.47 -7.22
CA GLN A 260 -11.65 -9.72 -7.94
C GLN A 260 -10.26 -9.80 -8.56
N GLY A 261 -9.75 -8.71 -9.13
CA GLY A 261 -8.40 -8.68 -9.72
C GLY A 261 -7.29 -8.95 -8.70
N THR A 262 -7.43 -8.46 -7.47
CA THR A 262 -6.48 -8.73 -6.37
C THR A 262 -6.56 -10.18 -5.91
N ILE A 263 -7.79 -10.73 -5.81
CA ILE A 263 -8.00 -12.13 -5.47
C ILE A 263 -7.36 -13.04 -6.53
N ASP A 264 -7.60 -12.77 -7.81
CA ASP A 264 -7.07 -13.54 -8.93
C ASP A 264 -5.53 -13.48 -8.98
N TRP A 265 -4.96 -12.29 -8.79
CA TRP A 265 -3.51 -12.08 -8.71
C TRP A 265 -2.87 -12.86 -7.55
N ALA A 266 -3.51 -12.90 -6.38
CA ALA A 266 -3.06 -13.65 -5.21
C ALA A 266 -3.23 -15.18 -5.35
N GLY A 267 -3.67 -15.65 -6.53
CA GLY A 267 -3.86 -17.07 -6.84
C GLY A 267 -5.25 -17.61 -6.50
N GLY A 268 -6.19 -16.75 -6.12
CA GLY A 268 -7.56 -17.07 -5.73
C GLY A 268 -7.85 -16.81 -4.24
N GLU A 269 -9.07 -17.15 -3.82
CA GLU A 269 -9.52 -16.91 -2.44
C GLU A 269 -8.68 -17.70 -1.43
N ILE A 270 -8.35 -17.07 -0.31
CA ILE A 270 -7.52 -17.65 0.74
C ILE A 270 -8.14 -18.91 1.34
N ASP A 271 -7.32 -19.94 1.57
CA ASP A 271 -7.76 -21.18 2.21
C ASP A 271 -7.53 -21.13 3.72
N TRP A 272 -8.56 -20.68 4.47
CA TRP A 272 -8.54 -20.66 5.93
C TRP A 272 -8.60 -22.04 6.60
N ASN A 273 -8.50 -23.13 5.84
CA ASN A 273 -8.34 -24.49 6.34
C ASN A 273 -7.03 -25.13 5.83
N ALA A 274 -6.09 -24.34 5.30
CA ALA A 274 -4.77 -24.81 4.89
C ALA A 274 -3.99 -25.47 6.04
N GLU A 275 -2.97 -26.27 5.68
CA GLU A 275 -2.13 -27.00 6.63
C GLU A 275 -1.55 -26.09 7.73
N ASP A 276 -1.03 -24.92 7.36
CA ASP A 276 -0.39 -24.00 8.31
C ASP A 276 -1.41 -23.44 9.33
N ILE A 277 -2.63 -23.15 8.89
CA ILE A 277 -3.73 -22.76 9.79
C ILE A 277 -4.11 -23.91 10.72
N GLN A 278 -4.24 -25.14 10.21
CA GLN A 278 -4.62 -26.29 11.03
C GLN A 278 -3.55 -26.65 12.07
N LYS A 279 -2.28 -26.50 11.70
CA LYS A 279 -1.13 -26.89 12.53
C LYS A 279 -0.74 -25.81 13.54
N ASN A 280 -0.72 -24.55 13.11
CA ASN A 280 -0.16 -23.44 13.89
C ASN A 280 -1.23 -22.42 14.33
N GLY A 281 -2.41 -22.41 13.69
CA GLY A 281 -3.45 -21.41 13.91
C GLY A 281 -3.32 -20.15 13.02
N TYR A 282 -2.21 -20.01 12.29
CA TYR A 282 -1.89 -18.85 11.47
C TYR A 282 -1.02 -19.22 10.25
N PHE A 283 -1.14 -18.43 9.18
CA PHE A 283 -0.07 -18.31 8.17
C PHE A 283 1.06 -17.44 8.70
N TYR A 284 2.27 -17.55 8.16
CA TYR A 284 3.40 -16.75 8.63
C TYR A 284 4.46 -16.49 7.56
N ALA A 285 5.14 -15.35 7.68
CA ALA A 285 6.41 -15.06 7.01
C ALA A 285 7.51 -14.91 8.07
N THR A 286 8.75 -15.33 7.78
CA THR A 286 9.84 -15.38 8.76
C THR A 286 10.95 -14.40 8.40
N PHE A 287 11.19 -13.39 9.22
CA PHE A 287 12.24 -12.38 9.01
C PHE A 287 13.39 -12.56 10.00
N GLU A 288 14.61 -12.66 9.49
CA GLU A 288 15.83 -12.80 10.30
C GLU A 288 16.39 -11.42 10.66
N SER A 289 16.54 -10.54 9.66
CA SER A 289 17.13 -9.23 9.85
C SER A 289 16.74 -8.24 8.75
N VAL A 290 16.81 -6.96 9.09
CA VAL A 290 16.70 -5.84 8.15
C VAL A 290 17.85 -4.87 8.39
N GLU A 291 18.67 -4.63 7.39
CA GLU A 291 19.75 -3.66 7.41
C GLU A 291 19.35 -2.42 6.60
N VAL A 292 19.38 -1.26 7.24
CA VAL A 292 19.16 0.04 6.59
C VAL A 292 20.48 0.80 6.57
N SER A 293 20.83 1.32 5.40
CA SER A 293 21.93 2.24 5.18
C SER A 293 21.39 3.55 4.63
N CYS A 294 21.37 4.61 5.45
CA CYS A 294 20.88 5.92 5.01
C CYS A 294 21.77 6.49 3.92
N TYR A 295 21.16 7.27 3.02
CA TYR A 295 21.87 7.92 1.94
C TYR A 295 22.93 8.91 2.46
N LYS A 296 24.13 8.84 1.87
CA LYS A 296 25.21 9.80 2.12
C LYS A 296 25.08 10.96 1.15
N ALA A 297 24.16 11.88 1.43
CA ALA A 297 23.92 13.05 0.59
C ALA A 297 25.13 14.01 0.58
N THR A 298 25.35 14.67 -0.55
CA THR A 298 26.34 15.76 -0.70
C THR A 298 25.70 17.15 -0.64
N GLY A 299 24.36 17.22 -0.52
CA GLY A 299 23.56 18.45 -0.40
C GLY A 299 22.23 18.15 0.28
N GLU A 300 21.23 19.01 0.08
CA GLU A 300 19.91 18.88 0.74
C GLU A 300 19.11 17.64 0.30
N LEU A 301 19.19 17.30 -1.00
CA LEU A 301 18.44 16.18 -1.56
C LEU A 301 18.90 14.85 -0.96
N GLY A 302 18.00 14.18 -0.24
CA GLY A 302 18.32 12.93 0.45
C GLY A 302 19.12 13.10 1.75
N SER A 303 19.26 14.33 2.24
CA SER A 303 20.01 14.57 3.48
C SER A 303 19.32 13.93 4.69
N SER A 304 20.13 13.37 5.58
CA SER A 304 19.74 12.77 6.86
C SER A 304 20.40 13.49 8.05
N SER A 305 20.81 14.75 7.87
CA SER A 305 21.53 15.51 8.89
C SER A 305 20.66 16.11 10.01
N GLY A 306 19.34 16.18 9.81
CA GLY A 306 18.41 16.74 10.79
C GLY A 306 17.83 15.69 11.72
N VAL A 307 16.76 16.06 12.41
CA VAL A 307 16.01 15.19 13.34
C VAL A 307 14.78 14.59 12.65
N SER A 308 14.12 15.37 11.80
CA SER A 308 12.81 15.02 11.23
C SER A 308 12.62 15.53 9.81
N TYR A 309 11.81 14.82 9.02
CA TYR A 309 11.27 15.30 7.75
C TYR A 309 9.87 15.89 7.90
N THR A 310 9.62 17.00 7.21
CA THR A 310 8.29 17.59 7.00
C THR A 310 8.14 18.07 5.55
N TYR A 311 6.99 18.62 5.18
CA TYR A 311 6.76 19.20 3.86
C TYR A 311 6.36 20.67 3.98
N ASP A 312 6.92 21.53 3.13
CA ASP A 312 6.54 22.95 3.04
C ASP A 312 5.51 23.25 1.94
N ASN A 313 5.17 22.24 1.12
CA ASN A 313 4.25 22.38 0.01
C ASN A 313 3.45 21.10 -0.23
N ILE A 314 2.19 21.28 -0.64
CA ILE A 314 1.24 20.19 -0.94
C ILE A 314 1.68 19.27 -2.09
N ARG A 315 2.55 19.76 -2.98
CA ARG A 315 3.07 18.97 -4.11
C ARG A 315 3.84 17.75 -3.61
N ALA A 316 4.44 17.81 -2.41
CA ALA A 316 5.15 16.71 -1.78
C ALA A 316 6.11 15.97 -2.70
N THR A 317 6.85 16.72 -3.52
CA THR A 317 7.99 16.23 -4.30
C THR A 317 9.27 16.43 -3.51
N ASN A 318 10.37 15.87 -3.99
CA ASN A 318 11.65 15.90 -3.28
C ASN A 318 12.12 17.32 -2.89
N ASP A 319 11.83 18.32 -3.71
CA ASP A 319 12.20 19.72 -3.49
C ASP A 319 11.34 20.44 -2.45
N THR A 320 10.32 19.78 -1.90
CA THR A 320 9.42 20.30 -0.86
C THR A 320 9.64 19.63 0.49
N VAL A 321 10.52 18.62 0.53
CA VAL A 321 10.89 17.92 1.76
C VAL A 321 11.83 18.81 2.55
N VAL A 322 11.43 19.12 3.79
CA VAL A 322 12.22 19.88 4.75
C VAL A 322 12.88 18.92 5.71
N ASN A 323 14.21 18.79 5.64
CA ASN A 323 15.03 18.13 6.66
C ASN A 323 15.31 19.12 7.80
N GLY A 324 14.59 18.98 8.91
CA GLY A 324 14.56 19.95 9.99
C GLY A 324 14.82 19.34 11.38
N ASN A 325 14.59 20.16 12.41
CA ASN A 325 14.87 19.80 13.81
C ASN A 325 13.59 19.73 14.67
N LYS A 326 12.42 19.54 14.05
CA LYS A 326 11.17 19.44 14.80
C LYS A 326 11.16 18.12 15.59
N ARG A 327 10.54 18.13 16.78
CA ARG A 327 10.38 16.92 17.59
C ARG A 327 9.43 15.94 16.88
N THR A 328 9.60 14.65 17.13
CA THR A 328 8.86 13.59 16.44
C THR A 328 7.88 12.83 17.33
N ASN A 329 7.88 13.12 18.63
CA ASN A 329 7.12 12.37 19.62
C ASN A 329 5.98 13.19 20.23
N LEU A 330 4.86 12.51 20.42
CA LEU A 330 3.69 12.98 21.14
C LEU A 330 3.87 12.72 22.64
N ALA A 331 3.29 13.60 23.47
CA ALA A 331 3.25 13.37 24.91
C ALA A 331 2.24 12.29 25.30
N THR A 332 1.11 12.23 24.57
CA THR A 332 0.05 11.23 24.70
C THR A 332 -0.61 10.98 23.35
N LEU A 333 -1.44 9.94 23.24
CA LEU A 333 -2.23 9.65 22.04
C LEU A 333 -3.43 10.59 21.83
N GLU A 334 -3.57 11.64 22.64
CA GLU A 334 -4.45 12.77 22.34
C GLU A 334 -3.75 13.82 21.45
N GLY A 335 -2.43 13.72 21.30
CA GLY A 335 -1.57 14.65 20.56
C GLY A 335 -1.73 14.58 19.05
N THR A 336 -1.30 15.65 18.39
CA THR A 336 -1.22 15.78 16.93
C THR A 336 0.03 16.58 16.56
N GLY A 337 0.35 16.74 15.28
CA GLY A 337 1.41 17.67 14.85
C GLY A 337 1.12 19.14 15.22
N LEU A 338 -0.15 19.50 15.36
CA LEU A 338 -0.60 20.86 15.76
C LEU A 338 -0.45 21.11 17.26
N ASP A 339 -0.57 20.07 18.07
CA ASP A 339 -0.41 20.10 19.52
C ASP A 339 0.13 18.74 19.99
N MET A 340 1.45 18.64 20.01
CA MET A 340 2.13 17.40 20.39
C MET A 340 2.12 17.16 21.91
N ASP A 341 1.73 18.14 22.74
CA ASP A 341 1.66 18.05 24.20
C ASP A 341 0.23 17.83 24.72
N ALA A 342 -0.77 17.70 23.84
CA ALA A 342 -2.14 17.43 24.25
C ALA A 342 -2.25 16.19 25.16
N GLY A 343 -3.13 16.27 26.17
CA GLY A 343 -3.36 15.22 27.16
C GLY A 343 -2.26 15.05 28.21
N LYS A 344 -1.12 15.77 28.10
CA LYS A 344 -0.07 15.73 29.09
C LYS A 344 -0.56 16.34 30.41
N GLN A 345 -0.48 15.58 31.50
CA GLN A 345 -0.75 16.14 32.82
C GLN A 345 0.42 16.99 33.28
N ASP A 346 0.17 18.28 33.48
CA ASP A 346 1.15 19.19 34.06
C ASP A 346 1.46 18.79 35.50
N SER A 347 2.73 18.57 35.80
CA SER A 347 3.23 18.32 37.16
C SER A 347 3.14 19.57 38.08
N SER A 348 2.43 20.62 37.67
CA SER A 348 2.32 21.91 38.36
C SER A 348 0.95 22.23 38.97
N SER A 349 -0.02 21.30 38.97
CA SER A 349 -1.32 21.52 39.64
C SER A 349 -1.56 20.55 40.81
N SER A 350 -0.68 20.62 41.82
CA SER A 350 -1.01 20.13 43.15
C SER A 350 -1.92 21.13 43.88
N SER A 351 -3.24 21.08 43.61
CA SER A 351 -4.31 21.40 44.59
C SER A 351 -5.67 21.59 43.93
N ALA A 352 -6.58 20.61 44.06
CA ALA A 352 -8.01 20.85 44.33
C ALA A 352 -8.74 19.53 44.65
N SER A 353 -9.29 19.44 45.87
CA SER A 353 -10.28 18.43 46.27
C SER A 353 -11.58 18.55 45.46
N PRO A 354 -12.41 17.48 45.40
CA PRO A 354 -13.54 17.40 44.50
C PRO A 354 -14.78 18.09 45.09
N SER A 355 -15.26 19.13 44.41
CA SER A 355 -16.64 19.59 44.59
C SER A 355 -17.10 20.31 43.33
N GLY A 356 -18.25 19.88 42.78
CA GLY A 356 -18.98 20.68 41.79
C GLY A 356 -19.39 19.89 40.56
N THR A 357 -20.61 19.36 40.61
CA THR A 357 -21.42 18.96 39.46
C THR A 357 -21.53 20.14 38.49
N ALA A 358 -20.94 20.01 37.31
CA ALA A 358 -21.18 20.89 36.18
C ALA A 358 -21.29 20.04 34.93
N SER A 359 -22.50 20.03 34.33
CA SER A 359 -22.75 19.52 33.00
C SER A 359 -21.83 20.23 32.01
N LYS A 360 -20.74 19.57 31.64
CA LYS A 360 -19.98 19.93 30.43
C LYS A 360 -20.79 19.41 29.25
N SER A 361 -21.17 20.30 28.34
CA SER A 361 -21.46 19.90 26.96
C SER A 361 -20.32 19.03 26.50
N ALA A 362 -20.62 17.78 26.17
CA ALA A 362 -19.62 16.83 25.71
C ALA A 362 -18.93 17.43 24.48
N SER A 363 -17.61 17.62 24.57
CA SER A 363 -16.77 17.80 23.38
C SER A 363 -17.12 16.69 22.40
N LYS A 364 -17.21 17.01 21.11
CA LYS A 364 -17.43 16.01 20.06
C LYS A 364 -16.41 14.86 20.27
N PRO A 365 -16.84 13.58 20.25
CA PRO A 365 -15.93 12.47 20.48
C PRO A 365 -14.84 12.53 19.41
N LYS A 366 -13.59 12.71 19.85
CA LYS A 366 -12.43 12.59 18.96
C LYS A 366 -12.28 11.12 18.63
N ASN A 367 -12.00 10.79 17.36
CA ASN A 367 -11.65 9.44 16.97
C ASN A 367 -10.25 9.12 17.54
N THR A 368 -10.22 8.60 18.76
CA THR A 368 -9.03 8.24 19.53
C THR A 368 -8.96 6.73 19.68
N GLN A 369 -7.76 6.16 19.68
CA GLN A 369 -7.30 4.82 20.14
C GLN A 369 -8.18 3.56 19.88
N ALA A 370 -9.49 3.58 20.09
CA ALA A 370 -10.40 2.45 19.98
C ALA A 370 -10.70 2.01 18.53
N SER A 371 -10.27 2.80 17.55
CA SER A 371 -10.24 2.42 16.14
C SER A 371 -8.76 2.40 15.75
N ILE A 372 -8.13 1.23 15.70
CA ILE A 372 -6.81 1.12 15.09
C ILE A 372 -7.03 1.31 13.58
N PRO A 373 -6.29 2.23 12.91
CA PRO A 373 -6.36 2.36 11.47
C PRO A 373 -6.13 0.99 10.80
N GLY A 374 -7.11 0.47 10.06
CA GLY A 374 -7.03 -0.85 9.42
C GLY A 374 -7.29 -2.08 10.34
N GLY A 375 -7.57 -1.88 11.62
CA GLY A 375 -7.74 -2.95 12.62
C GLY A 375 -9.18 -3.39 12.90
N SER A 376 -10.18 -2.89 12.17
CA SER A 376 -11.57 -3.34 12.35
C SER A 376 -11.86 -4.60 11.51
N ASN A 377 -12.10 -5.73 12.18
CA ASN A 377 -12.63 -6.95 11.57
C ASN A 377 -13.91 -6.63 10.79
N GLY A 378 -13.80 -6.45 9.48
CA GLY A 378 -14.92 -6.31 8.56
C GLY A 378 -15.08 -4.95 7.86
N SER A 379 -14.17 -3.99 8.03
CA SER A 379 -14.14 -2.81 7.17
C SER A 379 -13.02 -2.95 6.15
N SER A 380 -13.37 -2.78 4.88
CA SER A 380 -12.49 -2.76 3.72
C SER A 380 -11.19 -2.04 4.06
N GLY A 381 -10.06 -2.75 3.92
CA GLY A 381 -8.77 -2.09 3.79
C GLY A 381 -8.80 -1.28 2.49
N THR A 382 -9.27 -0.04 2.58
CA THR A 382 -9.14 0.93 1.50
C THR A 382 -7.67 1.28 1.40
N VAL A 383 -7.00 0.61 0.47
CA VAL A 383 -5.71 1.07 -0.03
C VAL A 383 -5.97 2.39 -0.79
N PRO A 384 -5.27 3.50 -0.49
CA PRO A 384 -5.70 4.83 -0.91
C PRO A 384 -5.34 5.13 -2.37
N GLY A 385 -6.30 5.62 -3.15
CA GLY A 385 -6.01 6.36 -4.39
C GLY A 385 -7.13 6.33 -5.43
N GLY A 386 -8.01 7.34 -5.46
CA GLY A 386 -8.80 7.61 -6.67
C GLY A 386 -10.09 8.39 -6.46
N ASP A 387 -10.02 9.73 -6.52
CA ASP A 387 -11.13 10.59 -6.93
C ASP A 387 -10.96 10.89 -8.43
N ASN A 388 -12.02 10.76 -9.23
CA ASN A 388 -12.25 11.75 -10.29
C ASN A 388 -13.68 11.77 -10.83
N SER A 389 -14.19 12.99 -10.91
CA SER A 389 -15.42 13.41 -11.56
C SER A 389 -15.26 13.42 -13.09
N GLY A 390 -16.32 13.07 -13.79
CA GLY A 390 -16.40 13.16 -15.24
C GLY A 390 -17.83 12.94 -15.70
N ASP A 391 -18.48 14.04 -16.08
CA ASP A 391 -19.87 14.18 -16.48
C ASP A 391 -20.23 13.43 -17.79
N ASN A 392 -21.54 13.38 -18.05
CA ASN A 392 -22.24 12.99 -19.30
C ASN A 392 -22.42 11.47 -19.53
N GLY A 393 -23.62 10.89 -19.67
CA GLY A 393 -24.98 11.41 -19.81
C GLY A 393 -25.73 10.53 -20.82
N SER A 394 -26.81 9.87 -20.36
CA SER A 394 -27.94 9.26 -21.11
C SER A 394 -27.61 8.25 -22.23
N SER A 395 -28.35 7.18 -22.50
CA SER A 395 -29.68 6.66 -22.16
C SER A 395 -29.69 5.26 -22.80
N GLY A 396 -30.09 4.16 -22.16
CA GLY A 396 -31.46 3.83 -21.79
C GLY A 396 -31.77 2.41 -22.32
N GLY A 397 -32.67 1.68 -21.67
CA GLY A 397 -33.36 0.53 -22.30
C GLY A 397 -33.13 -0.85 -21.69
N SER A 398 -33.79 -1.07 -20.56
CA SER A 398 -34.31 -2.30 -19.94
C SER A 398 -34.28 -3.66 -20.66
N SER A 399 -34.03 -4.66 -19.79
CA SER A 399 -34.78 -5.91 -19.55
C SER A 399 -34.75 -7.07 -20.57
N GLY A 400 -34.21 -8.20 -20.08
CA GLY A 400 -35.05 -9.36 -19.78
C GLY A 400 -34.99 -10.55 -20.75
N GLY A 401 -34.63 -11.72 -20.19
CA GLY A 401 -35.38 -12.96 -20.45
C GLY A 401 -34.87 -13.92 -21.52
N SER A 402 -34.11 -14.91 -21.06
CA SER A 402 -34.18 -16.35 -21.36
C SER A 402 -34.51 -16.91 -22.76
N SER A 403 -33.69 -17.93 -23.07
CA SER A 403 -34.01 -19.22 -23.72
C SER A 403 -33.94 -19.35 -25.24
N GLY A 404 -33.03 -20.25 -25.66
CA GLY A 404 -33.41 -21.43 -26.43
C GLY A 404 -33.26 -21.38 -27.95
N GLY A 405 -32.39 -22.27 -28.47
CA GLY A 405 -32.76 -23.09 -29.63
C GLY A 405 -32.18 -22.71 -30.99
N SER A 406 -31.03 -23.32 -31.29
CA SER A 406 -30.67 -24.02 -32.53
C SER A 406 -31.28 -23.67 -33.91
N SER A 407 -30.34 -23.59 -34.87
CA SER A 407 -30.28 -24.30 -36.17
C SER A 407 -30.69 -23.59 -37.47
N GLY A 408 -29.82 -23.77 -38.48
CA GLY A 408 -30.05 -23.66 -39.92
C GLY A 408 -29.93 -22.23 -40.46
N GLY A 409 -29.09 -21.87 -41.42
CA GLY A 409 -28.44 -22.65 -42.47
C GLY A 409 -28.75 -21.99 -43.83
N SER A 410 -27.70 -21.55 -44.54
CA SER A 410 -27.66 -21.23 -45.99
C SER A 410 -28.48 -20.02 -46.46
N SER A 411 -28.14 -19.24 -47.49
CA SER A 411 -27.02 -19.14 -48.43
C SER A 411 -27.37 -18.02 -49.42
N GLY A 412 -26.37 -17.34 -49.97
CA GLY A 412 -26.44 -16.59 -51.23
C GLY A 412 -26.90 -15.13 -51.08
N GLY A 413 -26.28 -14.14 -51.69
CA GLY A 413 -25.19 -14.12 -52.67
C GLY A 413 -25.21 -12.76 -53.38
N SER A 414 -24.05 -12.38 -53.97
CA SER A 414 -23.86 -11.40 -55.06
C SER A 414 -24.25 -9.94 -54.80
N ASP A 415 -23.62 -8.89 -55.34
CA ASP A 415 -22.38 -8.62 -56.09
C ASP A 415 -22.38 -7.09 -56.34
N GLY A 416 -21.22 -6.52 -56.67
CA GLY A 416 -21.09 -5.19 -57.31
C GLY A 416 -20.27 -4.19 -56.48
N SER A 417 -18.96 -4.00 -56.70
CA SER A 417 -18.30 -3.29 -57.83
C SER A 417 -18.98 -1.94 -58.14
N SER A 418 -18.32 -0.79 -58.27
CA SER A 418 -16.95 -0.51 -58.70
C SER A 418 -16.72 1.02 -58.80
N GLY A 419 -15.45 1.44 -58.68
CA GLY A 419 -14.87 2.59 -59.40
C GLY A 419 -15.21 3.99 -58.86
N GLY A 420 -14.30 4.97 -58.77
CA GLY A 420 -12.94 5.08 -59.28
C GLY A 420 -12.61 6.57 -59.48
N SER A 421 -11.34 6.84 -59.76
CA SER A 421 -10.76 8.06 -60.37
C SER A 421 -9.96 9.00 -59.44
N ALA A 422 -8.63 8.87 -59.60
CA ALA A 422 -7.63 9.93 -59.47
C ALA A 422 -7.75 10.94 -60.66
N PRO A 423 -6.93 12.01 -60.82
CA PRO A 423 -5.44 12.02 -60.82
C PRO A 423 -4.78 13.21 -60.04
N ALA A 424 -3.52 13.02 -59.57
CA ALA A 424 -2.25 13.73 -59.91
C ALA A 424 -2.25 15.28 -59.77
N ASP A 425 -1.26 15.98 -59.18
CA ASP A 425 0.20 15.80 -59.35
C ASP A 425 1.07 16.59 -58.33
N THR A 426 2.28 16.07 -58.10
CA THR A 426 3.60 16.66 -57.74
C THR A 426 3.80 17.60 -56.54
N SER A 427 4.61 17.17 -55.54
CA SER A 427 6.07 17.44 -55.47
C SER A 427 6.67 17.16 -54.07
N GLY A 428 7.87 16.54 -54.04
CA GLY A 428 8.81 16.62 -52.90
C GLY A 428 9.03 15.35 -52.08
N CYS A 429 9.95 14.49 -52.52
CA CYS A 429 10.44 13.31 -51.80
C CYS A 429 11.32 13.66 -50.58
N SER A 430 11.19 12.87 -49.52
CA SER A 430 12.32 12.50 -48.64
C SER A 430 12.06 11.16 -47.94
N THR A 431 12.86 10.16 -48.35
CA THR A 431 13.39 9.05 -47.53
C THR A 431 12.40 8.15 -46.77
N SER A 432 11.72 7.28 -47.52
CA SER A 432 11.34 5.94 -47.06
C SER A 432 11.14 5.02 -48.27
N SER A 433 12.03 4.06 -48.47
CA SER A 433 11.82 2.94 -49.40
C SER A 433 11.97 1.63 -48.62
N PHE A 434 10.92 0.81 -48.51
CA PHE A 434 10.36 -0.13 -49.51
C PHE A 434 11.31 -1.33 -49.73
N ASN A 435 10.92 -2.61 -49.79
CA ASN A 435 9.63 -3.25 -50.08
C ASN A 435 9.72 -4.76 -49.74
N GLN A 436 8.58 -5.42 -49.45
CA GLN A 436 8.36 -6.84 -49.78
C GLN A 436 8.06 -6.90 -51.30
N ASP A 437 8.46 -7.88 -52.09
CA ASP A 437 8.05 -9.29 -52.02
C ASP A 437 8.79 -10.05 -53.13
N CYS A 438 8.93 -11.37 -52.99
CA CYS A 438 8.90 -12.38 -54.08
C CYS A 438 9.61 -13.67 -53.66
N GLY A 439 8.87 -14.79 -53.72
CA GLY A 439 9.38 -15.97 -54.41
C GLY A 439 9.59 -17.22 -53.57
N SER A 440 8.63 -18.13 -53.69
CA SER A 440 8.53 -19.45 -53.05
C SER A 440 9.54 -20.52 -53.54
N SER A 441 9.75 -21.50 -52.64
CA SER A 441 9.93 -22.96 -52.84
C SER A 441 11.23 -23.55 -53.42
N SER A 442 11.91 -24.41 -52.64
CA SER A 442 11.86 -25.89 -52.75
C SER A 442 12.83 -26.62 -51.80
N ASP A 443 12.31 -27.68 -51.14
CA ASP A 443 12.91 -28.98 -50.74
C ASP A 443 14.22 -29.03 -49.90
N SER A 444 14.44 -29.87 -48.88
CA SER A 444 13.85 -31.14 -48.44
C SER A 444 14.39 -31.59 -47.06
N SER A 445 13.61 -32.41 -46.33
CA SER A 445 13.99 -33.40 -45.28
C SER A 445 14.67 -32.91 -43.98
N GLY A 446 14.33 -33.32 -42.76
CA GLY A 446 13.35 -34.29 -42.28
C GLY A 446 13.34 -34.35 -40.73
N SER A 447 12.19 -34.79 -40.20
CA SER A 447 11.97 -35.50 -38.92
C SER A 447 12.39 -34.86 -37.58
N LYS A 448 11.44 -34.40 -36.76
CA LYS A 448 10.76 -35.15 -35.66
C LYS A 448 10.22 -34.20 -34.56
N SER A 449 8.97 -34.47 -34.15
CA SER A 449 8.32 -34.20 -32.84
C SER A 449 8.56 -32.83 -32.19
N GLY A 450 7.60 -31.92 -32.07
CA GLY A 450 6.29 -32.16 -31.48
C GLY A 450 6.32 -31.87 -29.98
N ASN A 451 6.19 -30.61 -29.57
CA ASN A 451 5.24 -30.23 -28.53
C ASN A 451 4.96 -28.72 -28.55
N LYS A 452 3.67 -28.39 -28.50
CA LYS A 452 3.16 -27.03 -28.31
C LYS A 452 3.40 -26.61 -26.86
N SER A 453 3.94 -25.43 -26.63
CA SER A 453 3.76 -24.70 -25.37
C SER A 453 3.17 -23.34 -25.70
N ALA A 454 2.03 -23.08 -25.06
CA ALA A 454 1.18 -21.94 -25.26
C ALA A 454 1.48 -20.86 -24.21
N GLY A 455 1.31 -19.61 -24.63
CA GLY A 455 0.76 -18.53 -23.81
C GLY A 455 1.64 -17.98 -22.70
N SER A 456 2.39 -16.91 -23.02
CA SER A 456 2.82 -15.94 -22.01
C SER A 456 1.58 -15.32 -21.36
N LYS A 457 1.34 -15.61 -20.08
CA LYS A 457 0.38 -14.86 -19.27
C LYS A 457 1.14 -13.73 -18.58
N THR A 458 0.87 -12.50 -19.03
CA THR A 458 1.18 -11.26 -18.33
C THR A 458 0.44 -11.27 -16.99
N GLY A 459 1.19 -11.28 -15.88
CA GLY A 459 0.63 -11.11 -14.54
C GLY A 459 0.27 -9.64 -14.33
N VAL A 460 -0.96 -9.38 -13.88
CA VAL A 460 -1.45 -8.05 -13.52
C VAL A 460 -1.35 -7.96 -12.00
N SER A 461 -0.43 -7.14 -11.47
CA SER A 461 -0.47 -6.74 -10.06
C SER A 461 -1.58 -5.72 -9.91
N VAL A 462 -2.61 -6.04 -9.11
CA VAL A 462 -3.81 -5.21 -8.94
C VAL A 462 -3.86 -4.72 -7.49
N LEU A 463 -3.40 -3.49 -7.29
CA LEU A 463 -3.89 -2.60 -6.24
C LEU A 463 -5.25 -2.05 -6.72
N ALA A 464 -6.35 -2.74 -6.41
CA ALA A 464 -7.68 -2.33 -6.89
C ALA A 464 -8.25 -1.20 -6.04
N VAL A 465 -8.39 -0.06 -6.70
CA VAL A 465 -9.18 1.11 -6.30
C VAL A 465 -10.66 0.73 -6.24
N GLY A 466 -11.29 0.88 -5.06
CA GLY A 466 -12.72 0.69 -4.85
C GLY A 466 -13.41 2.02 -4.50
N LEU A 467 -14.30 2.48 -5.38
CA LEU A 467 -15.18 3.64 -5.16
C LEU A 467 -16.35 3.27 -4.24
N ALA A 468 -16.59 4.05 -3.18
CA ALA A 468 -17.84 4.01 -2.41
C ALA A 468 -18.60 5.33 -2.59
N GLY A 469 -19.54 5.34 -3.54
CA GLY A 469 -20.59 6.35 -3.64
C GLY A 469 -21.83 5.87 -2.89
N ALA A 470 -22.26 6.64 -1.89
CA ALA A 470 -23.46 6.39 -1.10
C ALA A 470 -24.75 6.59 -1.93
N ALA A 471 -25.73 5.71 -1.73
CA ALA A 471 -27.13 6.00 -1.99
C ALA A 471 -27.98 5.55 -0.79
N LEU A 472 -28.41 6.54 0.02
CA LEU A 472 -29.55 6.41 0.92
C LEU A 472 -30.84 6.29 0.11
N CYS A 473 -31.82 5.52 0.60
CA CYS A 473 -33.22 5.96 0.71
C CYS A 473 -34.09 4.96 1.48
N LEU A 474 -35.20 5.48 2.03
CA LEU A 474 -36.19 4.96 3.00
C LEU A 474 -35.84 5.39 4.44
N ILE A 475 -36.45 6.41 5.06
CA ILE A 475 -37.74 7.12 4.90
C ILE A 475 -37.54 8.60 5.21
#